data_AF-A0A8T1A345-F1
#
_entry.id   AF-A0A8T1A345-F1
#
_cell.length_a   1.000
_cell.length_b   1.000
_cell.length_c   1.000
_cell.angle_alpha   90.00
_cell.angle_beta   90.00
_cell.angle_gamma   90.00
#
_symmetry.space_group_name_H-M   'P 1'
#
loop_
_entity.id
_entity.type
_entity.pdbx_description
1 polymer ?
#
loop_
_entity_poly.entity_id
_entity_poly.type
_entity_poly.pdbx_seq_one_letter_code
_entity_poly.pdbx_strand_id
1 'polypeptide(L)'
;MFVLYQQPCKIQEKPSHANQDAHQSWKYVIWTLGTAMDKAANDRLHIFDKKKATAKASSLRKRWRSLRSSHPKAYRAFGAQFLALKRSGQIVDACTPLKQQWMDSELA
;
A
#
# COMPACT_ATOMS: atom_id res chain seq x y z
N MET A 1 14.03 8.96 7.92
CA MET A 1 12.81 9.42 7.21
C MET A 1 12.43 8.36 6.17
N PHE A 2 11.45 7.48 6.43
CA PHE A 2 11.11 6.39 5.49
C PHE A 2 9.62 6.07 5.44
N VAL A 3 8.85 6.92 4.74
CA VAL A 3 7.45 6.60 4.38
C VAL A 3 7.43 5.40 3.44
N LEU A 4 6.62 4.37 3.73
CA LEU A 4 6.43 3.17 2.88
C LEU A 4 5.95 3.49 1.46
N TYR A 5 5.33 4.64 1.26
CA TYR A 5 4.80 5.10 -0.01
C TYR A 5 4.96 6.61 -0.15
N GLN A 6 5.82 7.06 -1.06
CA GLN A 6 6.10 8.48 -1.29
C GLN A 6 6.24 8.84 -2.77
N GLN A 7 5.77 7.98 -3.68
CA GLN A 7 5.61 8.40 -5.07
C GLN A 7 4.21 8.98 -5.25
N PRO A 8 4.09 10.27 -5.62
CA PRO A 8 2.83 10.82 -6.05
C PRO A 8 2.34 9.99 -7.23
N CYS A 9 1.21 9.31 -7.07
CA CYS A 9 0.55 8.61 -8.16
C CYS A 9 -0.82 9.25 -8.37
N LYS A 10 -1.02 9.86 -9.54
CA LYS A 10 -2.35 10.28 -9.98
C LYS A 10 -3.04 9.05 -10.55
N ILE A 11 -3.97 8.47 -9.80
CA ILE A 11 -4.89 7.49 -10.36
C ILE A 11 -5.80 8.27 -11.31
N GLN A 12 -5.69 7.99 -12.61
CA GLN A 12 -6.56 8.61 -13.60
C GLN A 12 -8.02 8.22 -13.31
N GLU A 13 -8.95 9.14 -13.55
CA GLU A 13 -10.37 8.85 -13.43
C GLU A 13 -10.75 7.68 -14.33
N LYS A 14 -11.71 6.88 -13.86
CA LYS A 14 -12.18 5.73 -14.64
C LYS A 14 -12.85 6.23 -15.92
N PRO A 15 -12.35 5.85 -17.11
CA PRO A 15 -12.96 6.24 -18.37
C PRO A 15 -14.31 5.53 -18.56
N SER A 16 -15.16 6.09 -19.41
CA SER A 16 -16.44 5.48 -19.79
C SER A 16 -16.22 4.08 -20.39
N HIS A 17 -17.08 3.14 -20.03
CA HIS A 17 -17.06 1.77 -20.57
C HIS A 17 -17.34 1.70 -22.08
N ALA A 18 -17.91 2.76 -22.66
CA ALA A 18 -18.16 2.84 -24.09
C ALA A 18 -16.85 2.93 -24.92
N ASN A 19 -15.75 3.40 -24.31
CA ASN A 19 -14.44 3.45 -24.96
C ASN A 19 -13.58 2.30 -24.42
N GLN A 20 -13.63 1.16 -25.11
CA GLN A 20 -12.94 -0.06 -24.71
C GLN A 20 -11.42 0.11 -24.64
N ASP A 21 -10.82 0.84 -25.60
CA ASP A 21 -9.37 1.07 -25.65
C ASP A 21 -8.89 1.96 -24.49
N ALA A 22 -9.62 3.03 -24.18
CA ALA A 22 -9.33 3.88 -23.03
C ALA A 22 -9.49 3.11 -21.72
N HIS A 23 -10.53 2.28 -21.60
CA HIS A 23 -10.76 1.46 -20.41
C HIS A 23 -9.68 0.37 -20.23
N GLN A 24 -9.21 -0.26 -21.31
CA GLN A 24 -8.14 -1.23 -21.24
C GLN A 24 -6.80 -0.59 -20.88
N SER A 25 -6.50 0.58 -21.45
CA SER A 25 -5.31 1.37 -21.11
C SER A 25 -5.31 1.78 -19.64
N TRP A 26 -6.46 2.27 -19.13
CA TRP A 26 -6.63 2.62 -17.73
C TRP A 26 -6.40 1.43 -16.78
N LYS A 27 -6.96 0.25 -17.11
CA LYS A 27 -6.69 -0.99 -16.35
C LYS A 27 -5.21 -1.33 -16.31
N TYR A 28 -4.52 -1.23 -17.44
CA TYR A 28 -3.08 -1.51 -17.53
C TYR A 28 -2.25 -0.55 -16.67
N VAL A 29 -2.58 0.74 -16.67
CA VAL A 29 -1.92 1.75 -15.82
C VAL A 29 -2.12 1.43 -14.34
N ILE A 30 -3.36 1.12 -13.92
CA ILE A 30 -3.64 0.75 -12.53
C ILE A 30 -2.91 -0.53 -12.13
N TRP A 31 -2.89 -1.53 -13.00
CA TRP A 31 -2.20 -2.78 -12.75
C TRP A 31 -0.68 -2.58 -12.61
N THR A 32 -0.09 -1.77 -13.49
CA THR A 32 1.33 -1.40 -13.45
C THR A 32 1.68 -0.66 -12.16
N LEU A 33 0.84 0.31 -11.78
CA LEU A 33 0.97 1.02 -10.50
C LEU A 33 0.91 0.05 -9.32
N GLY A 34 -0.12 -0.81 -9.27
CA GLY A 34 -0.29 -1.85 -8.25
C GLY A 34 0.95 -2.74 -8.10
N THR A 35 1.50 -3.18 -9.22
CA THR A 35 2.70 -4.02 -9.28
C THR A 35 3.94 -3.29 -8.75
N ALA A 36 4.10 -2.01 -9.08
CA ALA A 36 5.18 -1.18 -8.53
C ALA A 36 5.03 -0.99 -7.01
N MET A 37 3.80 -0.86 -6.51
CA MET A 37 3.53 -0.79 -5.06
C MET A 37 3.91 -2.08 -4.34
N ASP A 38 3.48 -3.21 -4.88
CA ASP A 38 3.79 -4.51 -4.31
C ASP A 38 5.30 -4.77 -4.34
N LYS A 39 6.00 -4.39 -5.40
CA LYS A 39 7.47 -4.51 -5.47
C LYS A 39 8.15 -3.66 -4.40
N ALA A 40 7.80 -2.38 -4.27
CA ALA A 40 8.40 -1.49 -3.27
C ALA A 40 8.16 -1.99 -1.83
N ALA A 41 6.96 -2.50 -1.55
CA ALA A 41 6.64 -3.09 -0.26
C ALA A 41 7.44 -4.38 0.00
N ASN A 42 7.57 -5.26 -1.00
CA ASN A 42 8.39 -6.46 -0.91
C ASN A 42 9.86 -6.15 -0.61
N ASP A 43 10.46 -5.21 -1.35
CA ASP A 43 11.86 -4.83 -1.20
C ASP A 43 12.14 -4.29 0.22
N ARG A 44 11.21 -3.53 0.78
CA ARG A 44 11.32 -3.01 2.16
C ARG A 44 11.09 -4.08 3.21
N LEU A 45 10.09 -4.95 3.03
CA LEU A 45 9.84 -6.06 3.95
C LEU A 45 11.02 -7.04 4.00
N HIS A 46 11.69 -7.25 2.86
CA HIS A 46 12.87 -8.09 2.77
C HIS A 46 14.00 -7.63 3.70
N ILE A 47 14.11 -6.33 3.98
CA ILE A 47 15.11 -5.80 4.94
C ILE A 47 14.91 -6.43 6.32
N PHE A 48 13.66 -6.69 6.72
CA PHE A 48 13.30 -7.25 8.03
C PHE A 48 13.22 -8.77 8.05
N ASP A 49 12.54 -9.38 7.07
CA ASP A 49 12.26 -10.82 7.10
C ASP A 49 13.20 -11.66 6.24
N LYS A 50 14.05 -11.04 5.40
CA LYS A 50 14.95 -11.68 4.43
C LYS A 50 14.24 -12.66 3.48
N LYS A 51 12.91 -12.58 3.36
CA LYS A 51 12.12 -13.47 2.50
C LYS A 51 12.09 -12.96 1.07
N LYS A 52 11.94 -13.87 0.12
CA LYS A 52 11.73 -13.54 -1.29
C LYS A 52 10.42 -12.75 -1.47
N ALA A 53 10.37 -11.97 -2.56
CA ALA A 53 9.18 -11.22 -2.91
C ALA A 53 7.96 -12.14 -3.11
N THR A 54 6.79 -11.68 -2.67
CA THR A 54 5.52 -12.35 -2.87
C THR A 54 4.71 -11.63 -3.93
N ALA A 55 4.24 -12.36 -4.94
CA ALA A 55 3.43 -11.83 -6.04
C ALA A 55 1.95 -11.58 -5.66
N LYS A 56 1.49 -12.08 -4.50
CA LYS A 56 0.09 -11.94 -4.05
C LYS A 56 -0.02 -10.87 -2.97
N ALA A 57 -0.86 -9.87 -3.19
CA ALA A 57 -1.15 -8.81 -2.21
C ALA A 57 -1.67 -9.35 -0.86
N SER A 58 -2.42 -10.46 -0.85
CA SER A 58 -2.87 -11.10 0.40
C SER A 58 -1.71 -11.67 1.22
N SER A 59 -0.72 -12.29 0.56
CA SER A 59 0.51 -12.77 1.21
C SER A 59 1.36 -11.62 1.72
N LEU A 60 1.45 -10.53 0.95
CA LEU A 60 2.16 -9.32 1.36
C LEU A 60 1.56 -8.72 2.63
N ARG A 61 0.23 -8.61 2.71
CA ARG A 61 -0.50 -8.17 3.92
C ARG A 61 -0.25 -9.07 5.13
N LYS A 62 -0.17 -10.39 4.94
CA LYS A 62 0.18 -11.32 6.03
C LYS A 62 1.62 -11.09 6.52
N ARG A 63 2.58 -10.91 5.61
CA ARG A 63 3.97 -10.58 5.95
C ARG A 63 4.08 -9.27 6.72
N TRP A 64 3.35 -8.24 6.27
CA TRP A 64 3.24 -6.98 6.98
C TRP A 64 2.78 -7.17 8.44
N ARG A 65 1.66 -7.89 8.65
CA ARG A 65 1.16 -8.15 10.01
C ARG A 65 2.13 -8.97 10.86
N SER A 66 2.90 -9.87 10.24
CA SER A 66 3.94 -10.64 10.93
C SER A 66 5.10 -9.77 11.47
N LEU A 67 5.27 -8.54 10.96
CA LEU A 67 6.21 -7.59 11.55
C LEU A 67 5.79 -7.12 12.93
N ARG A 68 4.49 -7.14 13.26
CA ARG A 68 4.00 -6.76 14.59
C ARG A 68 4.65 -7.61 15.69
N SER A 69 4.83 -8.91 15.42
CA SER A 69 5.46 -9.84 16.37
C SER A 69 6.99 -9.86 16.24
N SER A 70 7.53 -9.87 15.02
CA SER A 70 8.98 -10.04 14.79
C SER A 70 9.78 -8.74 14.96
N HIS A 71 9.20 -7.59 14.57
CA HIS A 71 9.87 -6.28 14.57
C HIS A 71 8.89 -5.18 15.04
N PRO A 72 8.40 -5.25 16.29
CA PRO A 72 7.31 -4.40 16.78
C PRO A 72 7.62 -2.90 16.69
N LYS A 73 8.87 -2.50 16.95
CA LYS A 73 9.31 -1.09 16.84
C LYS A 73 9.19 -0.56 15.40
N ALA A 74 9.63 -1.34 14.42
CA ALA A 74 9.54 -0.97 13.01
C ALA A 74 8.08 -0.91 12.56
N TYR A 75 7.28 -1.91 12.92
CA TYR A 75 5.85 -1.95 12.62
C TYR A 75 5.12 -0.70 13.15
N ARG A 76 5.36 -0.32 14.42
CA ARG A 76 4.78 0.90 15.00
C ARG A 76 5.26 2.17 14.32
N ALA A 77 6.55 2.29 14.04
CA ALA A 77 7.11 3.49 13.39
C ALA A 77 6.50 3.72 12.00
N PHE A 78 6.40 2.67 11.18
CA PHE A 78 5.81 2.76 9.86
C PHE A 78 4.31 3.03 9.89
N GLY A 79 3.59 2.35 10.80
CA GLY A 79 2.16 2.56 10.94
C GLY A 79 1.83 3.96 11.47
N ALA A 80 2.58 4.47 12.43
CA ALA A 80 2.45 5.84 12.93
C ALA A 80 2.69 6.86 11.81
N GLN A 81 3.69 6.63 10.97
CA GLN A 81 3.96 7.49 9.82
C GLN A 81 2.85 7.46 8.78
N PHE A 82 2.29 6.30 8.46
CA PHE A 82 1.14 6.19 7.57
C PHE A 82 -0.06 6.98 8.13
N LEU A 83 -0.37 6.82 9.41
CA LEU A 83 -1.47 7.55 10.05
C LEU A 83 -1.23 9.06 10.09
N ALA A 84 0.01 9.52 10.32
CA ALA A 84 0.34 10.94 10.27
C ALA A 84 0.07 11.54 8.88
N LEU A 85 0.44 10.84 7.81
CA LEU A 85 0.21 11.28 6.43
C LEU A 85 -1.27 11.24 6.04
N LYS A 86 -2.01 10.25 6.55
CA LYS A 86 -3.46 10.16 6.38
C LYS A 86 -4.15 11.35 7.06
N ARG A 87 -3.75 11.68 8.29
CA ARG A 87 -4.27 12.84 9.04
C ARG A 87 -3.93 14.18 8.38
N SER A 88 -2.75 14.31 7.79
CA SER A 88 -2.35 15.53 7.07
C SER A 88 -2.99 15.66 5.69
N GLY A 89 -3.85 14.72 5.28
CA GLY A 89 -4.48 14.69 3.96
C GLY A 89 -3.53 14.38 2.80
N GLN A 90 -2.28 14.01 3.08
CA GLN A 90 -1.31 13.62 2.05
C GLN A 90 -1.61 12.24 1.46
N ILE A 91 -2.28 11.39 2.24
CA ILE A 91 -2.82 10.11 1.79
C ILE A 91 -4.33 10.16 1.95
N VAL A 92 -5.04 10.01 0.83
CA VAL A 92 -6.50 9.85 0.81
C VAL A 92 -6.79 8.43 0.36
N ASP A 93 -7.34 7.61 1.25
CA ASP A 93 -7.87 6.29 0.92
C ASP A 93 -9.39 6.38 0.79
N ALA A 94 -9.86 6.66 -0.42
CA ALA A 94 -11.28 6.72 -0.76
C ALA A 94 -11.86 5.37 -1.19
N CYS A 95 -11.01 4.35 -1.40
CA CYS A 95 -11.40 3.09 -2.02
C CYS A 95 -11.57 1.95 -1.00
N THR A 96 -10.94 2.04 0.16
CA THR A 96 -11.10 1.04 1.24
C THR A 96 -12.22 1.47 2.20
N PRO A 97 -13.21 0.59 2.50
CA PRO A 97 -14.24 0.86 3.50
C PRO A 97 -13.62 1.23 4.86
N LEU A 98 -14.21 2.20 5.57
CA LEU A 98 -13.67 2.72 6.84
C LEU A 98 -13.29 1.61 7.84
N LYS A 99 -14.12 0.57 7.96
CA LYS A 99 -13.89 -0.60 8.84
C LYS A 99 -12.66 -1.46 8.48
N GLN A 100 -12.16 -1.33 7.26
CA GLN A 100 -10.97 -2.02 6.75
C GLN A 100 -9.78 -1.07 6.63
N GLN A 101 -9.98 0.23 6.89
CA GLN A 101 -8.89 1.18 6.90
C GLN A 101 -8.04 1.00 8.15
N TRP A 102 -6.77 1.34 8.00
CA TRP A 102 -5.85 1.34 9.11
C TRP A 102 -6.11 2.54 10.02
N MET A 103 -6.19 2.27 11.32
CA MET A 103 -6.56 3.20 12.39
C MET A 103 -5.57 3.08 13.55
N ASP A 104 -5.62 4.00 14.51
CA ASP A 104 -4.71 4.02 15.67
C ASP A 104 -4.73 2.73 16.50
N SER A 105 -5.88 2.05 16.55
CA SER A 105 -6.04 0.75 17.23
C SER A 105 -5.12 -0.34 16.68
N GLU A 106 -4.62 -0.19 15.45
CA GLU A 106 -3.74 -1.15 14.80
C GLU A 106 -2.28 -1.01 15.25
N LEU A 107 -1.94 0.07 15.96
CA LEU A 107 -0.61 0.33 16.52
C LEU A 107 -0.47 -0.04 18.00
N ALA A 108 -1.59 -0.25 18.70
CA ALA A 108 -1.64 -0.71 20.08
C ALA A 108 -0.95 -2.08 20.22
#